data_AF-J3F5U4-F1
#
_entry.id   AF-J3F5U4-F1
#
_cell.length_a   1.000
_cell.length_b   1.000
_cell.length_c   1.000
_cell.angle_alpha   90.00
_cell.angle_beta   90.00
_cell.angle_gamma   90.00
#
_symmetry.space_group_name_H-M   'P 1'
#
loop_
_entity.id
_entity.type
_entity.pdbx_description
1 polymer ?
#
loop_
_entity_poly.entity_id
_entity_poly.type
_entity_poly.pdbx_seq_one_letter_code
_entity_poly.pdbx_strand_id
1 'polypeptide(L)'
;MQKLIFSLLFLSTFTCSAATILNPMDFDGSEAQKKQVIDSITTTVKKDYCEKIDMCQESTLRMMEKQNLDAFKEATKATDRKIMDAVIRDYCDKIDMCNYGTIWMMYKKNFEAKNKNLAW
;
A
#
# COMPACT_ATOMS: atom_id res chain seq x y z
N MET A 1 19.97 -39.19 -39.56
CA MET A 1 18.77 -39.07 -38.70
C MET A 1 19.24 -39.38 -37.28
N GLN A 2 19.13 -38.57 -36.23
CA GLN A 2 18.36 -37.37 -35.92
C GLN A 2 19.27 -36.44 -35.07
N LYS A 3 19.18 -35.11 -35.28
CA LYS A 3 19.82 -34.12 -34.42
C LYS A 3 18.84 -33.78 -33.29
N LEU A 4 19.15 -34.18 -32.06
CA LEU A 4 18.38 -33.80 -30.86
C LEU A 4 18.79 -32.38 -30.46
N ILE A 5 17.95 -31.42 -30.81
CA ILE A 5 18.04 -30.03 -30.34
C ILE A 5 17.39 -29.98 -28.96
N PHE A 6 18.20 -29.84 -27.91
CA PHE A 6 17.73 -29.53 -26.57
C PHE A 6 17.35 -28.05 -26.51
N SER A 7 16.07 -27.75 -26.69
CA SER A 7 15.51 -26.42 -26.42
C SER A 7 15.39 -26.21 -24.91
N LEU A 8 16.24 -25.36 -24.33
CA LEU A 8 16.05 -24.83 -22.99
C LEU A 8 14.80 -23.93 -22.97
N LEU A 9 13.71 -24.45 -22.42
CA LEU A 9 12.56 -23.64 -22.01
C LEU A 9 12.98 -22.80 -20.78
N PHE A 10 13.35 -21.54 -21.01
CA PHE A 10 13.36 -20.53 -19.95
C PHE A 10 11.91 -20.29 -19.50
N LEU A 11 11.44 -21.08 -18.52
CA LEU A 11 10.29 -20.68 -17.71
C LEU A 11 10.73 -19.52 -16.81
N SER A 12 10.51 -18.29 -17.28
CA SER A 12 10.49 -17.11 -16.41
C SER A 12 9.29 -17.24 -15.49
N THR A 13 9.48 -17.85 -14.33
CA THR A 13 8.54 -17.80 -13.22
C THR A 13 8.44 -16.34 -12.77
N PHE A 14 7.45 -15.60 -13.28
CA PHE A 14 7.03 -14.35 -12.68
C PHE A 14 6.50 -14.68 -11.29
N THR A 15 7.34 -14.58 -10.28
CA THR A 15 6.90 -14.55 -8.89
C THR A 15 6.08 -13.28 -8.73
N CYS A 16 4.75 -13.43 -8.79
CA CYS A 16 3.81 -12.42 -8.34
C CYS A 16 3.97 -12.31 -6.83
N SER A 17 5.02 -11.62 -6.37
CA SER A 17 5.09 -11.20 -4.99
C SER A 17 3.87 -10.30 -4.79
N ALA A 18 3.01 -10.65 -3.84
CA ALA A 18 1.99 -9.72 -3.36
C ALA A 18 2.71 -8.39 -3.13
N ALA A 19 2.29 -7.36 -3.85
CA ALA A 19 3.00 -6.09 -3.85
C ALA A 19 3.02 -5.58 -2.41
N THR A 20 4.19 -5.63 -1.77
CA THR A 20 4.39 -4.99 -0.48
C THR A 20 4.03 -3.52 -0.65
N ILE A 21 3.23 -2.98 0.27
CA ILE A 21 2.83 -1.58 0.21
C ILE A 21 4.09 -0.70 0.15
N LEU A 22 4.11 0.28 -0.76
CA LEU A 22 5.24 1.20 -0.84
C LEU A 22 5.17 2.13 0.38
N ASN A 23 6.25 2.22 1.15
CA ASN A 23 6.33 3.23 2.20
C ASN A 23 6.30 4.62 1.54
N PRO A 24 5.33 5.50 1.88
CA PRO A 24 5.21 6.81 1.22
C PRO A 24 6.47 7.68 1.33
N MET A 25 7.29 7.49 2.37
CA MET A 25 8.55 8.22 2.55
C MET A 25 9.68 7.76 1.63
N ASP A 26 9.54 6.58 1.01
CA ASP A 26 10.50 6.02 0.05
C ASP A 26 10.07 6.31 -1.40
N PHE A 27 9.05 7.16 -1.59
CA PHE A 27 8.54 7.52 -2.91
C PHE A 27 9.49 8.47 -3.66
N ASP A 28 10.02 8.01 -4.79
CA ASP A 28 10.95 8.72 -5.65
C ASP A 28 10.28 9.40 -6.86
N GLY A 29 8.98 9.16 -7.08
CA GLY A 29 8.23 9.74 -8.20
C GLY A 29 8.41 9.02 -9.53
N SER A 30 9.14 7.90 -9.58
CA SER A 30 9.31 7.10 -10.79
C SER A 30 7.99 6.50 -11.27
N GLU A 31 7.90 6.25 -12.58
CA GLU A 31 6.71 5.61 -13.17
C GLU A 31 6.47 4.20 -12.62
N ALA A 32 7.55 3.48 -12.26
CA ALA A 32 7.46 2.18 -11.62
C ALA A 32 6.76 2.26 -10.25
N GLN A 33 7.17 3.21 -9.40
CA GLN A 33 6.53 3.39 -8.10
C GLN A 33 5.12 3.97 -8.20
N LYS A 34 4.85 4.89 -9.14
CA LYS A 34 3.49 5.36 -9.41
C LYS A 34 2.56 4.20 -9.75
N LYS A 35 3.01 3.30 -10.64
CA LYS A 35 2.26 2.09 -10.98
C LYS A 35 2.03 1.19 -9.77
N GLN A 36 3.07 0.93 -8.98
CA GLN A 36 2.96 0.12 -7.75
C GLN A 36 1.91 0.69 -6.78
N VAL A 37 1.90 2.01 -6.58
CA VAL A 37 0.92 2.69 -5.71
C VAL A 37 -0.50 2.54 -6.23
N ILE A 38 -0.73 2.77 -7.53
CA ILE A 38 -2.06 2.64 -8.14
C ILE A 38 -2.57 1.20 -8.09
N ASP A 39 -1.71 0.22 -8.39
CA ASP A 39 -2.06 -1.20 -8.36
C ASP A 39 -2.41 -1.64 -6.92
N SER A 40 -1.62 -1.20 -5.93
CA SER A 40 -1.88 -1.44 -4.51
C SER A 40 -3.21 -0.83 -4.06
N ILE A 41 -3.48 0.43 -4.39
CA ILE A 41 -4.73 1.12 -4.03
C ILE A 41 -5.94 0.40 -4.62
N THR A 42 -5.92 0.12 -5.92
CA THR A 42 -7.05 -0.53 -6.62
C THR A 42 -7.33 -1.91 -6.03
N THR A 43 -6.27 -2.69 -5.76
CA THR A 43 -6.39 -4.02 -5.16
C THR A 43 -6.96 -3.96 -3.74
N THR A 44 -6.42 -3.09 -2.90
CA THR A 44 -6.88 -2.94 -1.51
C THR A 44 -8.30 -2.42 -1.44
N VAL A 45 -8.69 -1.42 -2.25
CA VAL A 45 -10.07 -0.90 -2.27
C VAL A 45 -11.05 -1.97 -2.71
N LYS A 46 -10.72 -2.77 -3.73
CA LYS A 46 -11.57 -3.89 -4.15
C LYS A 46 -11.72 -4.92 -3.03
N LYS A 47 -10.62 -5.33 -2.39
CA LYS A 47 -10.65 -6.25 -1.25
C LYS A 47 -11.52 -5.70 -0.12
N ASP A 48 -11.26 -4.47 0.32
CA ASP A 48 -11.92 -3.88 1.47
C ASP A 48 -13.40 -3.57 1.22
N TYR A 49 -13.78 -3.13 0.02
CA TYR A 49 -15.15 -2.71 -0.27
C TYR A 49 -16.00 -3.78 -0.93
N CYS A 50 -15.46 -4.55 -1.89
CA CYS A 50 -16.24 -5.61 -2.54
C CYS A 50 -16.25 -6.89 -1.70
N GLU A 51 -15.10 -7.32 -1.17
CA GLU A 51 -14.98 -8.65 -0.56
C GLU A 51 -15.35 -8.64 0.93
N LYS A 52 -14.97 -7.61 1.68
CA LYS A 52 -15.23 -7.55 3.13
C LYS A 52 -16.61 -7.02 3.50
N ILE A 53 -17.16 -6.06 2.74
CA ILE A 53 -18.39 -5.33 3.13
C ILE A 53 -19.46 -5.20 2.03
N ASP A 54 -19.27 -5.86 0.87
CA ASP A 54 -20.23 -5.91 -0.24
C ASP A 54 -20.73 -4.53 -0.78
N MET A 55 -19.85 -3.54 -0.79
CA MET A 55 -20.06 -2.19 -1.32
C MET A 55 -19.29 -1.98 -2.63
N CYS A 56 -19.53 -2.84 -3.62
CA CYS A 56 -18.74 -2.89 -4.86
C CYS A 56 -19.20 -1.94 -5.99
N GLN A 57 -19.96 -0.87 -5.68
CA GLN A 57 -20.41 0.06 -6.72
C GLN A 57 -19.22 0.88 -7.25
N GLU A 58 -19.13 1.04 -8.58
CA GLU A 58 -18.02 1.78 -9.23
C GLU A 58 -17.80 3.18 -8.66
N SER A 59 -18.87 3.91 -8.32
CA SER A 59 -18.77 5.24 -7.69
C SER A 59 -18.08 5.18 -6.32
N THR A 60 -18.42 4.16 -5.50
CA THR A 60 -17.78 3.89 -4.21
C THR A 60 -16.30 3.57 -4.42
N LEU A 61 -15.98 2.68 -5.35
CA LEU A 61 -14.59 2.27 -5.60
C LEU A 61 -13.73 3.46 -6.06
N ARG A 62 -14.17 4.23 -7.06
CA ARG A 62 -13.43 5.41 -7.56
C ARG A 62 -13.24 6.47 -6.47
N MET A 63 -14.24 6.68 -5.61
CA MET A 63 -14.14 7.61 -4.48
C MET A 63 -13.07 7.14 -3.48
N MET A 64 -13.09 5.86 -3.12
CA MET A 64 -12.16 5.32 -2.12
C MET A 64 -10.72 5.20 -2.64
N GLU A 65 -10.55 4.86 -3.92
CA GLU A 65 -9.26 4.90 -4.59
C GLU A 65 -8.68 6.32 -4.59
N LYS A 66 -9.50 7.32 -4.92
CA LYS A 66 -9.09 8.73 -4.88
C LYS A 66 -8.67 9.16 -3.48
N GLN A 67 -9.46 8.83 -2.45
CA GLN A 67 -9.10 9.15 -1.06
C GLN A 67 -7.78 8.51 -0.64
N ASN A 68 -7.54 7.26 -1.02
CA ASN A 68 -6.28 6.58 -0.74
C ASN A 68 -5.11 7.22 -1.48
N LEU A 69 -5.29 7.62 -2.73
CA LEU A 69 -4.24 8.28 -3.51
C LEU A 69 -3.90 9.65 -2.93
N ASP A 70 -4.90 10.43 -2.52
CA ASP A 70 -4.68 11.73 -1.87
C ASP A 70 -3.98 11.54 -0.52
N ALA A 71 -4.37 10.54 0.28
CA ALA A 71 -3.70 10.20 1.53
C ALA A 71 -2.24 9.76 1.33
N PHE A 72 -1.96 8.95 0.29
CA PHE A 72 -0.59 8.57 -0.08
C PHE A 72 0.27 9.80 -0.36
N LYS A 73 -0.23 10.72 -1.21
CA LYS A 73 0.48 11.96 -1.57
C LYS A 73 0.74 12.88 -0.39
N GLU A 74 -0.16 12.91 0.60
CA GLU A 74 0.10 13.64 1.84
C GLU A 74 1.12 12.92 2.73
N ALA A 75 1.05 11.59 2.81
CA ALA A 75 1.97 10.78 3.57
C ALA A 75 3.41 10.83 3.05
N THR A 76 3.66 11.14 1.77
CA THR A 76 5.03 11.37 1.26
C THR A 76 5.71 12.57 1.89
N LYS A 77 4.95 13.50 2.48
CA LYS A 77 5.46 14.69 3.19
C LYS A 77 5.77 14.41 4.67
N ALA A 78 5.55 13.19 5.14
CA ALA A 78 5.88 12.78 6.49
C ALA A 78 7.38 12.98 6.80
N THR A 79 7.68 13.27 8.05
CA THR A 79 9.05 13.60 8.50
C THR A 79 9.60 12.62 9.54
N ASP A 80 8.73 11.84 10.19
CA ASP A 80 9.12 10.90 11.26
C ASP A 80 9.07 9.45 10.77
N ARG A 81 10.20 8.98 10.23
CA ARG A 81 10.34 7.62 9.66
C ARG A 81 9.93 6.52 10.65
N LYS A 82 10.31 6.67 11.92
CA LYS A 82 10.01 5.65 12.95
C LYS A 82 8.52 5.49 13.16
N ILE A 83 7.77 6.60 13.15
CA ILE A 83 6.30 6.55 13.27
C ILE A 83 5.68 5.92 12.03
N MET A 84 6.14 6.31 10.83
CA MET A 84 5.61 5.75 9.58
C MET A 84 5.83 4.23 9.51
N ASP A 85 7.04 3.76 9.79
CA ASP A 85 7.38 2.33 9.78
C ASP A 85 6.55 1.56 10.81
N ALA A 86 6.36 2.13 12.02
CA ALA A 86 5.55 1.50 13.05
C ALA A 86 4.08 1.38 12.61
N VAL A 87 3.51 2.42 12.02
CA VAL A 87 2.13 2.41 11.52
C VAL A 87 1.96 1.41 10.39
N ILE A 88 2.86 1.35 9.42
CA ILE A 88 2.80 0.36 8.34
C ILE A 88 2.83 -1.05 8.93
N ARG A 89 3.81 -1.35 9.78
CA ARG A 89 3.90 -2.67 10.43
C ARG A 89 2.64 -3.02 11.21
N ASP A 90 2.14 -2.10 12.02
CA ASP A 90 1.03 -2.39 12.92
C ASP A 90 -0.30 -2.53 12.17
N TYR A 91 -0.55 -1.74 11.12
CA TYR A 91 -1.82 -1.77 10.39
C TYR A 91 -1.82 -2.66 9.15
N CYS A 92 -0.67 -2.83 8.49
CA CYS A 92 -0.56 -3.75 7.36
C CYS A 92 -0.31 -5.19 7.81
N ASP A 93 0.68 -5.41 8.68
CA ASP A 93 1.14 -6.77 8.96
C ASP A 93 0.29 -7.46 10.04
N LYS A 94 -0.30 -6.69 10.98
CA LYS A 94 -1.00 -7.26 12.14
C LYS A 94 -2.53 -7.17 12.08
N ILE A 95 -3.09 -6.09 11.50
CA ILE A 95 -4.52 -5.76 11.62
C ILE A 95 -5.26 -5.91 10.27
N ASP A 96 -4.55 -6.14 9.15
CA ASP A 96 -5.12 -6.21 7.79
C ASP A 96 -5.96 -4.98 7.40
N MET A 97 -5.50 -3.80 7.82
CA MET A 97 -6.04 -2.48 7.46
C MET A 97 -5.01 -1.70 6.63
N CYS A 98 -4.42 -2.38 5.66
CA CYS A 98 -3.29 -1.88 4.86
C CYS A 98 -3.74 -0.95 3.72
N ASN A 99 -4.30 0.21 4.07
CA ASN A 99 -4.68 1.24 3.13
C ASN A 99 -4.05 2.59 3.51
N TYR A 100 -3.73 3.42 2.52
CA TYR A 100 -3.00 4.68 2.75
C TYR A 100 -3.82 5.69 3.57
N GLY A 101 -5.15 5.62 3.52
CA GLY A 101 -6.02 6.42 4.39
C GLY A 101 -5.77 6.13 5.88
N THR A 102 -5.74 4.85 6.25
CA THR A 102 -5.46 4.39 7.62
C THR A 102 -4.04 4.74 8.03
N ILE A 103 -3.07 4.46 7.15
CA ILE A 103 -1.65 4.76 7.40
C ILE A 103 -1.45 6.26 7.68
N TRP A 104 -1.98 7.12 6.82
CA TRP A 104 -1.82 8.57 6.99
C TRP A 104 -2.52 9.09 8.26
N MET A 105 -3.73 8.63 8.52
CA MET A 105 -4.47 8.99 9.72
C MET A 105 -3.71 8.61 10.99
N MET A 106 -3.18 7.39 11.05
CA MET A 106 -2.48 6.88 12.23
C MET A 106 -1.09 7.49 12.40
N TYR A 107 -0.39 7.77 11.29
CA TYR A 107 0.84 8.56 11.33
C TYR A 107 0.59 9.91 12.00
N LYS A 108 -0.43 10.66 11.56
CA LYS A 108 -0.75 11.98 12.13
C LYS A 108 -1.05 11.90 13.63
N LYS A 109 -1.91 10.95 14.03
CA LYS A 109 -2.25 10.74 15.46
C LYS A 109 -1.02 10.46 16.31
N ASN A 110 -0.14 9.56 15.85
CA ASN A 110 1.08 9.23 16.57
C ASN A 110 2.07 10.40 16.58
N PHE A 111 2.19 11.13 15.47
CA PHE A 111 3.05 12.30 15.36
C PHE A 111 2.62 13.43 16.30
N GLU A 112 1.31 13.66 16.44
CA GLU A 112 0.75 14.63 17.39
C GLU A 112 0.89 14.17 18.85
N ALA A 113 0.78 12.87 19.10
CA ALA A 113 0.83 12.29 20.44
C ALA A 113 2.26 12.15 21.01
N LYS A 114 3.29 12.07 20.16
CA LYS A 114 4.67 11.75 20.59
C LYS A 114 5.29 12.67 21.65
N ASN A 115 4.75 13.88 21.80
CA ASN A 115 5.21 14.87 22.78
C ASN A 115 4.17 15.14 23.87
N LYS A 116 3.07 14.38 23.91
CA LYS A 116 2.02 14.52 24.92
C LYS A 116 2.26 13.49 26.02
N ASN A 117 2.17 13.96 27.26
CA ASN A 117 2.16 13.11 28.44
C ASN A 117 0.87 13.36 29.22
N LEU A 118 0.38 12.32 29.88
CA LEU A 118 -0.71 12.47 30.83
C LEU A 118 -0.19 13.22 32.06
N ALA A 119 -0.97 14.19 32.52
CA ALA A 119 -0.82 14.82 33.83
C ALA A 119 -2.09 14.51 34.64
N TRP A 120 -1.93 14.39 35.96
CA TRP A 120 -3.04 14.14 36.90
C TRP A 120 -3.68 15.45 37.33
#